data_AF-A0A1E5ISL8-F1
#
_entry.id   AF-A0A1E5ISL8-F1
#
_cell.length_a   1.000
_cell.length_b   1.000
_cell.length_c   1.000
_cell.angle_alpha   90.00
_cell.angle_beta   90.00
_cell.angle_gamma   90.00
#
_symmetry.space_group_name_H-M   'P 1'
#
loop_
_entity.id
_entity.type
_entity.pdbx_description
1 polymer ?
#
loop_
_entity_poly.entity_id
_entity_poly.type
_entity_poly.pdbx_seq_one_letter_code
_entity_poly.pdbx_strand_id
1 'polypeptide(L)'
;MDAINQLLAHQFEEEIYHSDGYGHLQVQSTATYDFGCAPAELLDQIEQTGQWQRFFLSIAEQPDSWLLALSNHLPLGKPYSISILVELLQRLHSRDSRMILIQESPMWSWRSQHILQLQTVLNILQKLIDETTPAQQSSVESNDFGYEIEISMLNDIALKLANIKKRSTRPVSQ
;
A
#
# COMPACT_ATOMS: atom_id res chain seq x y z
N MET A 1 -25.65 -1.67 -10.90
CA MET A 1 -24.80 -2.48 -9.99
C MET A 1 -24.20 -1.52 -8.99
N ASP A 2 -24.18 -1.83 -7.70
CA ASP A 2 -23.61 -0.94 -6.67
C ASP A 2 -22.09 -0.79 -6.85
N ALA A 3 -21.50 0.36 -6.51
CA ALA A 3 -20.09 0.68 -6.78
C ALA A 3 -19.13 -0.32 -6.12
N ILE A 4 -19.46 -0.78 -4.91
CA ILE A 4 -18.72 -1.83 -4.21
C ILE A 4 -18.72 -3.13 -5.02
N ASN A 5 -19.89 -3.58 -5.49
CA ASN A 5 -19.99 -4.84 -6.24
C ASN A 5 -19.28 -4.76 -7.60
N GLN A 6 -19.28 -3.59 -8.24
CA GLN A 6 -18.53 -3.37 -9.47
C GLN A 6 -17.02 -3.44 -9.20
N LEU A 7 -16.55 -2.82 -8.12
CA LEU A 7 -15.14 -2.83 -7.77
C LEU A 7 -14.66 -4.25 -7.38
N LEU A 8 -15.45 -5.01 -6.62
CA LEU A 8 -15.12 -6.39 -6.26
C LEU A 8 -15.12 -7.35 -7.46
N ALA A 9 -15.96 -7.08 -8.47
CA ALA A 9 -15.97 -7.83 -9.72
C ALA A 9 -14.83 -7.39 -10.67
N HIS A 10 -14.11 -6.33 -10.35
CA HIS A 10 -13.03 -5.82 -11.17
C HIS A 10 -11.84 -6.78 -11.13
N GLN A 11 -11.36 -7.17 -12.32
CA GLN A 11 -10.12 -7.89 -12.49
C GLN A 11 -9.03 -6.88 -12.80
N PHE A 12 -8.12 -6.69 -11.85
CA PHE A 12 -6.91 -5.93 -12.11
C PHE A 12 -6.01 -6.78 -13.00
N GLU A 13 -5.82 -6.34 -14.24
CA GLU A 13 -5.01 -7.07 -15.19
C GLU A 13 -3.52 -6.95 -14.85
N GLU A 14 -2.77 -8.01 -15.11
CA GLU A 14 -1.31 -8.04 -14.92
C GLU A 14 -0.58 -7.47 -16.14
N GLU A 15 0.56 -6.82 -15.91
CA GLU A 15 1.43 -6.40 -17.00
C GLU A 15 2.06 -7.63 -17.66
N ILE A 16 1.99 -7.70 -18.99
CA ILE A 16 2.70 -8.74 -19.74
C ILE A 16 4.07 -8.19 -20.15
N TYR A 17 5.12 -8.85 -19.65
CA TYR A 17 6.51 -8.51 -19.96
C TYR A 17 6.99 -9.33 -21.16
N HIS A 18 7.36 -8.63 -22.23
CA HIS A 18 7.95 -9.22 -23.43
C HIS A 18 9.44 -8.89 -23.47
N SER A 19 10.29 -9.89 -23.68
CA SER A 19 11.71 -9.66 -23.98
C SER A 19 11.87 -9.45 -25.48
N ASP A 20 12.53 -8.37 -25.88
CA ASP A 20 12.83 -8.11 -27.29
C ASP A 20 14.05 -8.88 -27.82
N GLY A 21 14.69 -9.69 -26.97
CA GLY A 21 15.89 -10.46 -27.30
C GLY A 21 17.20 -9.65 -27.32
N TYR A 22 17.13 -8.33 -27.11
CA TYR A 22 18.28 -7.42 -27.03
C TYR A 22 18.54 -6.91 -25.61
N GLY A 23 17.80 -7.43 -24.63
CA GLY A 23 17.91 -7.04 -23.22
C GLY A 23 16.98 -5.89 -22.83
N HIS A 24 16.03 -5.50 -23.70
CA HIS A 24 14.96 -4.59 -23.31
C HIS A 24 13.70 -5.37 -22.96
N LEU A 25 13.02 -4.92 -21.90
CA LEU A 25 11.69 -5.40 -21.52
C LEU A 25 10.65 -4.43 -22.07
N GLN A 26 9.81 -4.91 -22.96
CA GLN A 26 8.60 -4.21 -23.38
C GLN A 26 7.47 -4.61 -22.44
N VAL A 27 6.81 -3.60 -21.87
CA VAL A 27 5.66 -3.81 -20.98
C VAL A 27 4.40 -3.56 -21.79
N GLN A 28 3.56 -4.59 -21.92
CA GLN A 28 2.23 -4.44 -22.48
C GLN A 28 1.23 -4.35 -21.33
N SER A 29 0.63 -3.17 -21.18
CA SER A 29 -0.59 -3.04 -20.38
C SER A 29 -1.74 -3.65 -21.19
N THR A 30 -2.38 -4.67 -20.65
CA THR A 30 -3.54 -5.27 -21.31
C THR A 30 -4.83 -4.47 -21.06
N ALA A 31 -4.78 -3.45 -20.20
CA ALA A 31 -5.93 -2.81 -19.57
C ALA A 31 -7.09 -2.57 -20.54
N THR A 32 -7.98 -3.54 -20.62
CA THR A 32 -9.25 -3.42 -21.33
C THR A 32 -10.26 -2.88 -20.35
N TYR A 33 -10.44 -1.56 -20.34
CA TYR A 33 -11.63 -0.96 -19.71
C TYR A 33 -12.85 -1.33 -20.58
N ASP A 34 -13.25 -2.60 -20.54
CA ASP A 34 -14.47 -3.10 -21.16
C ASP A 34 -15.67 -2.50 -20.39
N PHE A 35 -16.00 -1.26 -20.75
CA PHE A 35 -17.28 -0.58 -20.53
C PHE A 35 -17.79 -0.38 -19.08
N GLY A 36 -16.92 -0.37 -18.06
CA GLY A 36 -17.30 -0.04 -16.68
C GLY A 36 -16.30 0.89 -16.01
N CYS A 37 -16.80 1.88 -15.25
CA CYS A 37 -16.07 2.95 -14.55
C CYS A 37 -14.68 2.55 -14.03
N ALA A 38 -13.71 3.47 -14.12
CA ALA A 38 -12.37 3.22 -13.59
C ALA A 38 -12.41 2.98 -12.06
N PRO A 39 -11.52 2.16 -11.47
CA PRO A 39 -11.53 1.88 -10.04
C PRO A 39 -11.53 3.15 -9.16
N ALA A 40 -10.79 4.18 -9.56
CA ALA A 40 -10.79 5.47 -8.87
C ALA A 40 -12.17 6.16 -8.86
N GLU A 41 -12.96 6.02 -9.93
CA GLU A 41 -14.32 6.57 -10.02
C GLU A 41 -15.29 5.79 -9.12
N LEU A 42 -15.13 4.47 -9.03
CA LEU A 42 -15.90 3.63 -8.11
C LEU A 42 -15.60 3.98 -6.65
N LEU A 43 -14.34 4.27 -6.32
CA LEU A 43 -13.96 4.77 -4.99
C LEU A 43 -14.58 6.14 -4.68
N ASP A 44 -14.61 7.05 -5.66
CA ASP A 44 -15.30 8.33 -5.51
C ASP A 44 -16.81 8.16 -5.28
N GLN A 45 -17.45 7.18 -5.92
CA GLN A 45 -18.87 6.86 -5.66
C GLN A 45 -19.08 6.28 -4.26
N ILE A 46 -18.17 5.46 -3.75
CA ILE A 46 -18.22 4.93 -2.38
C ILE A 46 -18.11 6.06 -1.36
N GLU A 47 -17.21 7.03 -1.59
CA GLU A 47 -17.10 8.25 -0.78
C GLU A 47 -18.42 9.03 -0.76
N GLN A 48 -18.98 9.33 -1.94
CA GLN A 48 -20.20 10.13 -2.08
C GLN A 48 -21.41 9.47 -1.43
N THR A 49 -21.44 8.13 -1.39
CA THR A 49 -22.53 7.36 -0.80
C THR A 49 -22.27 6.99 0.68
N GLY A 50 -21.10 7.33 1.22
CA GLY A 50 -20.73 7.05 2.61
C GLY A 50 -20.63 5.57 2.96
N GLN A 51 -20.35 4.69 1.99
CA GLN A 51 -20.42 3.24 2.16
C GLN A 51 -19.09 2.58 2.58
N TRP A 52 -18.16 3.34 3.16
CA TRP A 52 -16.83 2.84 3.53
C TRP A 52 -16.84 1.61 4.43
N GLN A 53 -17.71 1.59 5.45
CA GLN A 53 -17.80 0.44 6.35
C GLN A 53 -18.14 -0.84 5.59
N ARG A 54 -19.11 -0.77 4.66
CA ARG A 54 -19.49 -1.92 3.84
C ARG A 54 -18.37 -2.30 2.89
N PHE A 55 -17.71 -1.33 2.28
CA PHE A 55 -16.55 -1.57 1.42
C PHE A 55 -15.44 -2.32 2.16
N PHE A 56 -15.05 -1.85 3.35
CA PHE A 56 -14.01 -2.49 4.16
C PHE A 56 -14.37 -3.90 4.60
N LEU A 57 -15.65 -4.17 4.90
CA LEU A 57 -16.11 -5.54 5.15
C LEU A 57 -15.98 -6.43 3.92
N SER A 58 -16.28 -5.90 2.72
CA SER A 58 -16.26 -6.70 1.50
C SER A 58 -14.87 -6.99 0.94
N ILE A 59 -13.88 -6.12 1.16
CA ILE A 59 -12.50 -6.37 0.74
C ILE A 59 -11.75 -7.33 1.70
N ALA A 60 -12.36 -7.69 2.83
CA ALA A 60 -11.75 -8.57 3.84
C ALA A 60 -11.36 -9.95 3.30
N GLU A 61 -12.12 -10.45 2.33
CA GLU A 61 -11.96 -11.79 1.76
C GLU A 61 -11.13 -11.77 0.47
N GLN A 62 -10.67 -10.60 0.01
CA GLN A 62 -9.89 -10.47 -1.21
C GLN A 62 -8.44 -10.90 -0.99
N PRO A 63 -7.79 -11.51 -2.00
CA PRO A 63 -6.40 -11.92 -1.90
C PRO A 63 -5.47 -10.70 -1.87
N ASP A 64 -4.28 -10.86 -1.29
CA ASP A 64 -3.27 -9.79 -1.18
C ASP A 64 -2.92 -9.17 -2.54
N SER A 65 -2.87 -9.96 -3.63
CA SER A 65 -2.62 -9.46 -4.98
C SER A 65 -3.69 -8.48 -5.45
N TRP A 66 -4.96 -8.75 -5.17
CA TRP A 66 -6.07 -7.86 -5.48
C TRP A 66 -5.99 -6.56 -4.66
N LEU A 67 -5.65 -6.67 -3.37
CA LEU A 67 -5.49 -5.51 -2.49
C LEU A 67 -4.32 -4.61 -2.91
N LEU A 68 -3.19 -5.20 -3.30
CA LEU A 68 -2.04 -4.48 -3.85
C LEU A 68 -2.40 -3.80 -5.17
N ALA A 69 -3.09 -4.50 -6.06
CA ALA A 69 -3.50 -3.91 -7.33
C ALA A 69 -4.47 -2.74 -7.13
N LEU A 70 -5.44 -2.87 -6.21
CA LEU A 70 -6.32 -1.76 -5.82
C LEU A 70 -5.52 -0.54 -5.33
N SER A 71 -4.42 -0.76 -4.59
CA SER A 71 -3.60 0.33 -4.07
C SER A 71 -3.01 1.23 -5.17
N ASN A 72 -2.73 0.67 -6.35
CA ASN A 72 -2.22 1.41 -7.52
C ASN A 72 -3.26 2.37 -8.12
N HIS A 73 -4.54 2.18 -7.82
CA HIS A 73 -5.63 3.02 -8.30
C HIS A 73 -6.11 4.05 -7.27
N LEU A 74 -5.47 4.11 -6.10
CA LEU A 74 -5.82 5.07 -5.06
C LEU A 74 -5.35 6.49 -5.44
N PRO A 75 -6.26 7.48 -5.50
CA PRO A 75 -5.88 8.83 -5.87
C PRO A 75 -5.11 9.54 -4.74
N LEU A 76 -3.88 10.00 -5.01
CA LEU A 76 -2.98 10.65 -4.04
C LEU A 76 -3.54 11.92 -3.38
N GLY A 77 -4.52 12.57 -4.00
CA GLY A 77 -5.10 13.84 -3.54
C GLY A 77 -6.37 13.71 -2.69
N LYS A 78 -6.95 12.51 -2.55
CA LYS A 78 -8.22 12.31 -1.85
C LYS A 78 -8.00 11.93 -0.39
N PRO A 79 -8.76 12.50 0.57
CA PRO A 79 -8.61 12.18 1.99
C PRO A 79 -8.85 10.70 2.33
N TYR A 80 -9.80 10.06 1.65
CA TYR A 80 -10.13 8.66 1.88
C TYR A 80 -8.98 7.71 1.53
N SER A 81 -8.08 8.08 0.62
CA SER A 81 -7.03 7.20 0.13
C SER A 81 -6.06 6.78 1.23
N ILE A 82 -5.79 7.66 2.20
CA ILE A 82 -4.96 7.32 3.37
C ILE A 82 -5.66 6.29 4.26
N SER A 83 -6.96 6.45 4.47
CA SER A 83 -7.74 5.49 5.26
C SER A 83 -7.76 4.12 4.57
N ILE A 84 -7.95 4.09 3.25
CA ILE A 84 -7.88 2.83 2.50
C ILE A 84 -6.48 2.24 2.57
N LEU A 85 -5.42 3.02 2.34
CA LEU A 85 -4.03 2.54 2.42
C LEU A 85 -3.73 1.85 3.76
N VAL A 86 -4.14 2.47 4.87
CA VAL A 86 -3.94 1.88 6.20
C VAL A 86 -4.77 0.63 6.40
N GLU A 87 -6.02 0.62 5.92
CA GLU A 87 -6.87 -0.57 5.96
C GLU A 87 -6.26 -1.73 5.16
N LEU A 88 -5.73 -1.46 3.96
CA LEU A 88 -5.04 -2.47 3.14
C LEU A 88 -3.82 -3.01 3.88
N LEU A 89 -2.96 -2.14 4.43
CA LEU A 89 -1.78 -2.56 5.22
C LEU A 89 -2.14 -3.46 6.42
N GLN A 90 -3.31 -3.26 7.03
CA GLN A 90 -3.78 -4.08 8.14
C GLN A 90 -4.36 -5.43 7.69
N ARG A 91 -4.82 -5.53 6.44
CA ARG A 91 -5.47 -6.72 5.88
C ARG A 91 -4.52 -7.62 5.11
N LEU A 92 -3.43 -7.09 4.57
CA LEU A 92 -2.41 -7.87 3.88
C LEU A 92 -1.82 -8.93 4.83
N HIS A 93 -1.85 -10.18 4.39
CA HIS A 93 -1.43 -11.33 5.20
C HIS A 93 0.07 -11.61 5.02
N SER A 94 0.56 -11.48 3.79
CA SER A 94 1.95 -11.72 3.44
C SER A 94 2.84 -10.59 3.95
N ARG A 95 4.02 -10.96 4.43
CA ARG A 95 5.09 -10.01 4.73
C ARG A 95 5.48 -9.24 3.47
N ASP A 96 5.67 -9.93 2.35
CA ASP A 96 6.13 -9.32 1.10
C ASP A 96 5.11 -8.30 0.57
N SER A 97 3.82 -8.60 0.68
CA SER A 97 2.78 -7.66 0.28
C SER A 97 2.77 -6.42 1.19
N ARG A 98 2.93 -6.60 2.51
CA ARG A 98 3.07 -5.48 3.45
C ARG A 98 4.33 -4.65 3.13
N MET A 99 5.43 -5.29 2.75
CA MET A 99 6.67 -4.65 2.33
C MET A 99 6.48 -3.78 1.08
N ILE A 100 5.84 -4.31 0.05
CA ILE A 100 5.54 -3.56 -1.19
C ILE A 100 4.73 -2.31 -0.86
N LEU A 101 3.64 -2.46 -0.10
CA LEU A 101 2.76 -1.33 0.20
C LEU A 101 3.41 -0.30 1.13
N ILE A 102 4.29 -0.73 2.05
CA ILE A 102 4.95 0.18 2.99
C ILE A 102 6.09 0.98 2.36
N GLN A 103 6.76 0.44 1.33
CA GLN A 103 7.77 1.14 0.55
C GLN A 103 7.22 2.42 -0.10
N GLU A 104 5.97 2.35 -0.57
CA GLU A 104 5.26 3.48 -1.18
C GLU A 104 4.74 4.49 -0.15
N SER A 105 4.64 4.11 1.13
CA SER A 105 4.04 4.93 2.19
C SER A 105 4.61 6.36 2.31
N PRO A 106 5.93 6.64 2.10
CA PRO A 106 6.44 8.01 2.18
C PRO A 106 5.97 8.95 1.07
N MET A 107 5.46 8.43 -0.05
CA MET A 107 4.99 9.23 -1.20
C MET A 107 3.60 9.83 -0.96
N TRP A 108 2.89 9.37 0.07
CA TRP A 108 1.53 9.80 0.38
C TRP A 108 1.46 11.17 1.04
N SER A 109 0.34 11.88 0.80
CA SER A 109 0.06 13.20 1.38
C SER A 109 -0.36 13.11 2.85
N TRP A 110 0.59 12.80 3.73
CA TRP A 110 0.41 12.80 5.17
C TRP A 110 0.18 14.23 5.68
N ARG A 111 -1.04 14.51 6.14
CA ARG A 111 -1.43 15.79 6.75
C ARG A 111 -1.62 15.59 8.26
N SER A 112 -1.73 16.69 9.00
CA SER A 112 -1.98 16.67 10.45
C SER A 112 -3.21 15.85 10.84
N GLN A 113 -4.26 15.87 10.03
CA GLN A 113 -5.47 15.07 10.24
C GLN A 113 -5.25 13.54 10.14
N HIS A 114 -4.11 13.10 9.59
CA HIS A 114 -3.77 11.69 9.39
C HIS A 114 -2.72 11.16 10.40
N ILE A 115 -2.42 11.90 11.48
CA ILE A 115 -1.34 11.52 12.41
C ILE A 115 -1.58 10.15 13.06
N LEU A 116 -2.83 9.79 13.35
CA LEU A 116 -3.16 8.49 13.94
C LEU A 116 -2.90 7.36 12.93
N GLN A 117 -3.34 7.54 11.69
CA GLN A 117 -3.05 6.61 10.58
C GLN A 117 -1.55 6.44 10.36
N LEU A 118 -0.80 7.55 10.39
CA LEU A 118 0.66 7.53 10.28
C LEU A 118 1.32 6.76 11.44
N GLN A 119 0.78 6.87 12.66
CA GLN A 119 1.24 6.06 13.79
C GLN A 119 0.98 4.58 13.57
N THR A 120 -0.17 4.21 13.01
CA THR A 120 -0.48 2.81 12.66
C THR A 120 0.53 2.27 11.65
N VAL A 121 0.85 3.02 10.60
CA VAL A 121 1.87 2.62 9.61
C VAL A 121 3.23 2.44 10.28
N LEU A 122 3.66 3.37 11.13
CA LEU A 122 4.92 3.25 11.88
C LEU A 122 4.94 2.01 12.78
N ASN A 123 3.82 1.64 13.40
CA ASN A 123 3.73 0.43 14.23
C ASN A 123 3.85 -0.85 13.39
N ILE A 124 3.24 -0.87 12.19
CA ILE A 124 3.36 -2.00 11.26
C ILE A 124 4.80 -2.11 10.77
N LEU A 125 5.43 -0.98 10.43
CA LEU A 125 6.82 -0.92 10.02
C LEU A 125 7.77 -1.45 11.11
N GLN A 126 7.55 -1.07 12.37
CA GLN A 126 8.34 -1.59 13.48
C GLN A 126 8.21 -3.11 13.60
N LYS A 127 7.01 -3.67 13.46
CA LYS A 127 6.82 -5.13 13.46
C LYS A 127 7.59 -5.80 12.32
N LEU A 128 7.59 -5.23 11.12
CA LEU A 128 8.37 -5.76 10.00
C LEU A 128 9.88 -5.74 10.29
N ILE A 129 10.39 -4.68 10.92
CA ILE A 129 11.79 -4.60 11.35
C ILE A 129 12.10 -5.68 12.41
N ASP A 130 11.22 -5.83 13.40
CA ASP A 130 11.38 -6.81 14.47
C ASP A 130 11.36 -8.26 13.92
N GLU A 131 10.47 -8.55 12.96
CA GLU A 131 10.38 -9.84 12.23
C GLU A 131 11.63 -10.10 11.37
N THR A 132 12.32 -9.05 10.93
CA THR A 132 13.54 -9.16 10.11
C THR A 132 14.78 -9.37 10.99
N THR A 133 14.74 -8.97 12.27
CA THR A 133 15.91 -8.97 13.18
C THR A 133 16.38 -10.40 13.55
N PRO A 134 17.70 -10.69 13.63
CA PRO A 134 18.24 -12.06 13.64
C PRO A 134 17.91 -12.89 14.88
N ALA A 135 17.35 -12.28 15.93
CA ALA A 135 17.04 -12.94 17.19
C ALA A 135 15.98 -14.06 17.06
N GLN A 136 15.30 -14.18 15.92
CA GLN A 136 14.29 -15.21 15.65
C GLN A 136 14.70 -16.25 14.59
N GLN A 137 15.83 -16.06 13.90
CA GLN A 137 16.34 -17.02 12.92
C GLN A 137 17.55 -17.76 13.48
N SER A 138 17.26 -18.67 14.42
CA SER A 138 18.21 -19.66 14.91
C SER A 138 18.56 -20.62 13.77
N SER A 139 19.67 -20.37 13.08
CA SER A 139 20.59 -21.33 12.46
C SER A 139 21.14 -20.82 11.14
N VAL A 140 22.44 -21.10 10.95
CA VAL A 140 23.24 -20.96 9.73
C VAL A 140 23.93 -19.60 9.56
N GLU A 141 25.22 -19.64 9.88
CA GLU A 141 26.27 -18.76 9.38
C GLU A 141 26.08 -18.50 7.86
N SER A 142 25.43 -17.39 7.53
CA SER A 142 25.50 -16.83 6.19
C SER A 142 25.55 -15.32 6.36
N ASN A 143 26.54 -14.70 5.73
CA ASN A 143 26.61 -13.25 5.56
C ASN A 143 25.40 -12.83 4.72
N ASP A 144 24.24 -12.69 5.37
CA ASP A 144 23.00 -12.42 4.67
C ASP A 144 22.88 -10.92 4.39
N PHE A 145 23.60 -10.49 3.36
CA PHE A 145 23.56 -9.13 2.82
C PHE A 145 22.12 -8.69 2.48
N GLY A 146 21.22 -9.64 2.19
CA GLY A 146 19.81 -9.35 1.92
C GLY A 146 19.07 -8.78 3.12
N TYR A 147 19.30 -9.33 4.32
CA TYR A 147 18.75 -8.83 5.57
C TYR A 147 19.21 -7.40 5.88
N GLU A 148 20.51 -7.11 5.65
CA GLU A 148 21.07 -5.78 5.94
C GLU A 148 20.46 -4.71 5.02
N ILE A 149 20.29 -5.04 3.73
CA ILE A 149 19.62 -4.16 2.77
C ILE A 149 18.19 -3.89 3.22
N GLU A 150 17.46 -4.93 3.58
CA GLU A 150 16.05 -4.81 3.93
C GLU A 150 15.84 -3.98 5.20
N ILE A 151 16.64 -4.23 6.24
CA ILE A 151 16.60 -3.40 7.46
C ILE A 151 17.02 -1.96 7.17
N SER A 152 18.04 -1.74 6.34
CA SER A 152 18.43 -0.38 5.94
C SER A 152 17.27 0.34 5.28
N MET A 153 16.59 -0.32 4.34
CA MET A 153 15.43 0.23 3.64
C MET A 153 14.26 0.53 4.59
N LEU A 154 13.93 -0.39 5.50
CA LEU A 154 12.84 -0.19 6.46
C LEU A 154 13.14 0.95 7.44
N ASN A 155 14.39 1.06 7.90
CA ASN A 155 14.83 2.17 8.73
C ASN A 155 14.76 3.51 7.98
N ASP A 156 15.13 3.55 6.70
CA ASP A 156 15.00 4.75 5.87
C ASP A 156 13.54 5.19 5.71
N ILE A 157 12.63 4.24 5.49
CA ILE A 157 11.18 4.51 5.45
C ILE A 157 10.72 5.06 6.82
N ALA A 158 11.14 4.42 7.92
CA ALA A 158 10.77 4.84 9.27
C ALA A 158 11.23 6.27 9.56
N LEU A 159 12.46 6.61 9.17
CA LEU A 159 13.02 7.94 9.32
C LEU A 159 12.24 8.98 8.52
N LYS A 160 11.90 8.68 7.25
CA LYS A 160 11.09 9.56 6.40
C LYS A 160 9.71 9.81 7.03
N LEU A 161 9.00 8.76 7.43
CA LEU A 161 7.68 8.87 8.07
C LEU A 161 7.73 9.59 9.42
N ALA A 162 8.75 9.35 10.24
CA ALA A 162 8.94 10.05 11.51
C ALA A 162 9.20 11.55 11.30
N ASN A 163 9.97 11.91 10.28
CA ASN A 163 10.20 13.31 9.93
C ASN A 163 8.92 14.00 9.43
N ILE A 164 8.11 13.30 8.64
CA ILE A 164 6.78 13.76 8.21
C ILE A 164 5.87 13.99 9.43
N LYS A 165 5.83 13.05 10.38
CA LYS A 165 5.06 13.18 11.62
C LYS A 165 5.49 14.41 12.42
N LYS A 166 6.80 14.59 12.65
CA LYS A 166 7.36 15.74 13.37
C LYS A 166 7.00 17.07 12.72
N ARG A 167 7.00 17.15 11.38
CA ARG A 167 6.59 18.36 10.64
C ARG A 167 5.09 18.62 10.78
N SER A 168 4.28 17.58 10.75
CA SER A 168 2.81 17.67 10.87
C SER A 168 2.32 18.08 12.26
N THR A 169 3.16 17.93 13.30
CA THR A 169 2.84 18.28 14.70
C THR A 169 3.38 19.65 15.14
N ARG A 170 4.15 20.36 14.30
CA ARG A 170 4.67 21.68 14.70
C ARG A 170 3.53 22.69 14.74
N PRO A 171 3.36 23.45 15.84
CA PRO A 171 2.41 24.55 15.86
C PRO A 171 2.83 25.57 14.81
N VAL A 172 1.87 26.03 13.99
CA VAL A 172 2.09 27.16 13.10
C VAL A 172 2.26 28.37 14.01
N SER A 173 3.50 28.85 14.14
CA SER A 173 3.76 30.12 14.81
C SER A 173 3.02 31.21 14.03
N GLN A 174 1.99 31.78 14.65
CA GLN A 174 1.30 32.98 14.17
C GLN A 174 2.15 34.22 14.47
#